data_AF-A0A959WLX2-F1
#
_entry.id   AF-A0A959WLX2-F1
#
_cell.length_a   1.000
_cell.length_b   1.000
_cell.length_c   1.000
_cell.angle_alpha   90.00
_cell.angle_beta   90.00
_cell.angle_gamma   90.00
#
_symmetry.space_group_name_H-M   'P 1'
#
loop_
_entity.id
_entity.type
_entity.pdbx_description
1 polymer ?
#
loop_
_entity_poly.entity_id
_entity_poly.type
_entity_poly.pdbx_seq_one_letter_code
_entity_poly.pdbx_strand_id
1 'polypeptide(L)'
;MTVDLGKGSEFNMTSSVASAPAGKITFDVKNDGTMLHEMVVVPEPAGGVDALKQADGTADEANAVGEAPDIEAGATKSVTLDLKAGKYVLLCNLPGHFAGGMWTTFTVS
;
A
#
# COMPACT_ATOMS: atom_id res chain seq x y z
N MET A 1 0.11 -7.99 10.13
CA MET A 1 -1.19 -7.93 9.43
C MET A 1 -0.96 -8.28 7.98
N THR A 2 -1.92 -8.92 7.33
CA THR A 2 -1.75 -9.35 5.94
C THR A 2 -2.22 -8.26 4.98
N VAL A 3 -1.49 -8.09 3.88
CA VAL A 3 -1.88 -7.26 2.73
C VAL A 3 -1.88 -8.14 1.49
N ASP A 4 -3.04 -8.33 0.88
CA ASP A 4 -3.20 -9.09 -0.36
C ASP A 4 -3.14 -8.13 -1.56
N LEU A 5 -2.26 -8.40 -2.52
CA LEU A 5 -2.11 -7.68 -3.79
C LEU A 5 -2.67 -8.53 -4.93
N GLY A 6 -3.41 -7.95 -5.87
CA GLY A 6 -3.90 -8.65 -7.06
C GLY A 6 -5.02 -9.68 -6.82
N LYS A 7 -5.51 -9.81 -5.58
CA LYS A 7 -6.54 -10.80 -5.24
C LYS A 7 -7.90 -10.42 -5.83
N GLY A 8 -8.42 -11.28 -6.70
CA GLY A 8 -9.72 -11.10 -7.38
C GLY A 8 -9.70 -10.14 -8.56
N SER A 9 -8.84 -9.12 -8.55
CA SER A 9 -8.53 -8.24 -9.68
C SER A 9 -7.06 -7.81 -9.58
N GLU A 10 -6.37 -7.72 -10.72
CA GLU A 10 -4.92 -7.50 -10.79
C GLU A 10 -4.46 -6.23 -10.06
N PHE A 11 -5.23 -5.14 -10.15
CA PHE A 11 -4.91 -3.88 -9.46
C PHE A 11 -5.59 -3.75 -8.11
N ASN A 12 -6.07 -4.83 -7.50
CA ASN A 12 -6.67 -4.78 -6.19
C ASN A 12 -5.61 -4.79 -5.08
N MET A 13 -5.85 -4.02 -4.02
CA MET A 13 -5.06 -4.08 -2.80
C MET A 13 -5.99 -4.11 -1.60
N THR A 14 -5.79 -5.05 -0.69
CA THR A 14 -6.61 -5.15 0.52
C THR A 14 -5.77 -5.45 1.75
N SER A 15 -6.13 -4.86 2.88
CA SER A 15 -5.61 -5.22 4.18
C SER A 15 -6.55 -6.17 4.92
N SER A 16 -6.00 -7.08 5.72
CA SER A 16 -6.80 -7.99 6.56
C SER A 16 -7.57 -7.28 7.68
N VAL A 17 -7.15 -6.05 8.01
CA VAL A 17 -7.75 -5.18 9.02
C VAL A 17 -7.78 -3.74 8.53
N ALA A 18 -8.78 -2.97 8.94
CA ALA A 18 -8.89 -1.54 8.61
C ALA A 18 -8.03 -0.65 9.53
N SER A 19 -7.61 -1.17 10.69
CA SER A 19 -6.79 -0.42 11.64
C SER A 19 -5.90 -1.29 12.51
N ALA A 20 -4.86 -0.69 13.10
CA ALA A 20 -4.06 -1.28 14.16
C ALA A 20 -3.55 -0.22 15.16
N PRO A 21 -3.09 -0.63 16.35
CA PRO A 21 -2.51 0.30 17.31
C PRO A 21 -1.24 0.99 16.79
N ALA A 22 -0.98 2.22 17.24
CA ALA A 22 0.30 2.89 17.00
C ALA A 22 1.50 2.10 17.55
N GLY A 23 2.63 2.21 16.84
CA GLY A 23 3.89 1.54 17.15
C GLY A 23 4.35 0.62 16.03
N LYS A 24 5.04 -0.47 16.39
CA LYS A 24 5.57 -1.45 15.44
C LYS A 24 4.45 -2.28 14.83
N ILE A 25 4.25 -2.11 13.53
CA ILE A 25 3.28 -2.86 12.73
C ILE A 25 4.04 -3.62 11.66
N THR A 26 3.88 -4.94 11.65
CA THR A 26 4.40 -5.81 10.60
C THR A 26 3.34 -6.00 9.53
N PHE A 27 3.70 -5.78 8.27
CA PHE A 27 2.88 -6.03 7.08
C PHE A 27 3.45 -7.26 6.37
N ASP A 28 2.65 -8.32 6.32
CA ASP A 28 2.93 -9.53 5.56
C ASP A 28 2.21 -9.41 4.22
N VAL A 29 2.95 -9.01 3.20
CA VAL A 29 2.44 -8.63 1.89
C VAL A 29 2.54 -9.82 0.95
N LYS A 30 1.42 -10.23 0.36
CA LYS A 30 1.32 -11.38 -0.53
C LYS A 30 0.79 -10.94 -1.89
N ASN A 31 1.51 -11.32 -2.94
CA ASN A 31 1.07 -11.10 -4.31
C ASN A 31 0.28 -12.31 -4.83
N ASP A 32 -1.05 -12.16 -4.89
CA ASP A 32 -2.00 -13.10 -5.48
C ASP A 32 -2.32 -12.79 -6.96
N GLY A 33 -1.76 -11.71 -7.50
CA GLY A 33 -1.86 -11.32 -8.90
C GLY A 33 -0.89 -12.06 -9.80
N THR A 34 -0.76 -11.56 -11.02
CA THR A 34 0.09 -12.14 -12.07
C THR A 34 1.24 -11.22 -12.49
N MET A 35 1.17 -9.94 -12.12
CA MET A 35 2.20 -8.93 -12.39
C MET A 35 3.11 -8.73 -11.17
N LEU A 36 4.24 -8.06 -11.41
CA LEU A 36 5.08 -7.52 -10.34
C LEU A 36 4.29 -6.46 -9.56
N HIS A 37 4.39 -6.48 -8.25
CA HIS A 37 3.76 -5.48 -7.38
C HIS A 37 4.69 -5.03 -6.26
N GLU A 38 4.30 -3.94 -5.62
CA GLU A 38 4.90 -3.45 -4.39
C GLU A 38 3.80 -2.99 -3.42
N MET A 39 4.20 -2.72 -2.17
CA MET A 39 3.38 -1.98 -1.22
C MET A 39 4.20 -0.84 -0.66
N VAL A 40 3.78 0.39 -0.93
CA VAL A 40 4.31 1.62 -0.32
C VAL A 40 3.30 2.14 0.69
N VAL A 41 3.80 2.68 1.81
CA VAL A 41 2.99 3.25 2.88
C VAL A 41 3.23 4.75 2.93
N VAL A 42 2.19 5.54 2.68
CA VAL A 42 2.25 7.01 2.77
C VAL A 42 1.19 7.53 3.76
N PRO A 43 1.48 8.58 4.55
CA PRO A 43 0.44 9.29 5.28
C PRO A 43 -0.64 9.82 4.32
N GLU A 44 -1.91 9.66 4.68
CA GLU A 44 -3.01 10.20 3.88
C GLU A 44 -3.00 11.74 3.98
N PRO A 45 -2.90 12.47 2.85
CA PRO A 45 -2.96 13.93 2.87
C PRO A 45 -4.39 14.42 3.15
N ALA A 46 -4.55 15.70 3.48
CA ALA A 46 -5.86 16.27 3.83
C ALA A 46 -6.91 16.15 2.71
N GLY A 47 -6.49 16.07 1.45
CA GLY A 47 -7.36 15.82 0.29
C GLY A 47 -7.71 14.35 0.03
N GLY A 48 -7.31 13.44 0.94
CA GLY A 48 -7.45 12.00 0.75
C GLY A 48 -6.51 11.43 -0.32
N VAL A 49 -6.69 10.17 -0.67
CA VAL A 49 -5.87 9.48 -1.69
C VAL A 49 -5.80 10.21 -3.03
N ASP A 50 -6.85 10.95 -3.41
CA ASP A 50 -6.89 11.71 -4.66
C ASP A 50 -5.83 12.81 -4.74
N ALA A 51 -5.43 13.38 -3.59
CA ALA A 51 -4.39 14.39 -3.54
C ALA A 51 -2.98 13.81 -3.72
N LEU A 52 -2.83 12.49 -3.80
CA LEU A 52 -1.56 11.85 -4.17
C LEU A 52 -1.39 11.73 -5.69
N LYS A 53 -2.46 11.83 -6.49
CA LYS A 53 -2.42 11.59 -7.94
C LYS A 53 -1.44 12.52 -8.65
N GLN A 54 -0.55 11.93 -9.44
CA GLN A 54 0.35 12.62 -10.35
C GLN A 54 -0.11 12.53 -11.80
N ALA A 55 0.41 13.43 -12.64
CA ALA A 55 0.00 13.54 -14.05
C ALA A 55 0.39 12.31 -14.90
N ASP A 56 1.38 11.53 -14.48
CA ASP A 56 1.84 10.32 -15.15
C ASP A 56 1.11 9.03 -14.69
N GLY A 57 0.12 9.17 -13.81
CA GLY A 57 -0.65 8.04 -13.27
C GLY A 57 -0.04 7.37 -12.04
N THR A 58 1.06 7.91 -11.52
CA THR A 58 1.64 7.53 -10.22
C THR A 58 0.99 8.31 -9.07
N ALA A 59 1.43 8.01 -7.85
CA ALA A 59 1.15 8.71 -6.60
C ALA A 59 2.39 9.47 -6.11
N ASP A 60 2.19 10.58 -5.41
CA ASP A 60 3.24 11.28 -4.66
C ASP A 60 3.69 10.46 -3.45
N GLU A 61 4.95 10.05 -3.44
CA GLU A 61 5.58 9.29 -2.37
C GLU A 61 6.55 10.10 -1.52
N ALA A 62 6.56 11.44 -1.65
CA ALA A 62 7.51 12.30 -0.94
C ALA A 62 7.50 12.11 0.58
N ASN A 63 6.37 11.66 1.14
CA ASN A 63 6.19 11.40 2.56
C ASN A 63 6.08 9.90 2.89
N ALA A 64 6.52 9.01 1.99
CA ALA A 64 6.52 7.58 2.26
C ALA A 64 7.28 7.23 3.54
N VAL A 65 6.69 6.35 4.34
CA VAL A 65 7.23 5.91 5.64
C VAL A 65 7.79 4.49 5.60
N GLY A 66 7.66 3.82 4.46
CA GLY A 66 8.24 2.50 4.21
C GLY A 66 7.58 1.77 3.06
N GLU A 67 8.19 0.66 2.66
CA GLU A 67 7.77 -0.12 1.51
C GLU A 67 8.15 -1.61 1.63
N ALA A 68 7.46 -2.43 0.84
CA ALA A 68 7.87 -3.77 0.45
C ALA A 68 7.96 -3.80 -1.10
N PRO A 69 9.16 -3.62 -1.68
CA PRO A 69 9.33 -3.49 -3.14
C PRO A 69 9.36 -4.86 -3.82
N ASP A 70 9.25 -4.90 -5.16
CA ASP A 70 9.54 -6.05 -6.03
C ASP A 70 8.99 -7.41 -5.54
N ILE A 71 7.67 -7.50 -5.37
CA ILE A 71 6.98 -8.72 -4.95
C ILE A 71 6.47 -9.42 -6.21
N GLU A 72 7.24 -10.42 -6.67
CA GLU A 72 6.89 -11.27 -7.80
C GLU A 72 5.54 -11.99 -7.60
N ALA A 73 4.91 -12.40 -8.69
CA ALA A 73 3.66 -13.16 -8.65
C ALA A 73 3.81 -14.43 -7.79
N GLY A 74 2.88 -14.65 -6.85
CA GLY A 74 2.90 -15.76 -5.91
C GLY A 74 3.91 -15.63 -4.76
N ALA A 75 4.70 -14.55 -4.71
CA ALA A 75 5.66 -14.32 -3.64
C ALA A 75 5.04 -13.57 -2.44
N THR A 76 5.73 -13.66 -1.31
CA THR A 76 5.42 -12.94 -0.07
C THR A 76 6.65 -12.18 0.41
N LYS A 77 6.46 -10.94 0.90
CA LYS A 77 7.47 -10.18 1.64
C LYS A 77 6.88 -9.68 2.96
N SER A 78 7.75 -9.43 3.93
CA SER A 78 7.35 -8.86 5.21
C SER A 78 8.17 -7.60 5.50
N VAL A 79 7.49 -6.54 5.95
CA VAL A 79 8.12 -5.28 6.37
C VAL A 79 7.53 -4.85 7.71
N THR A 80 8.37 -4.39 8.63
CA THR A 80 7.92 -3.84 9.92
C THR A 80 8.23 -2.36 9.99
N LEU A 81 7.19 -1.55 10.21
CA LEU A 81 7.28 -0.09 10.30
C LEU A 81 6.84 0.37 11.69
N ASP A 82 7.48 1.42 12.21
CA ASP A 82 7.05 2.08 13.45
C ASP A 82 6.15 3.27 13.10
N LEU A 83 4.83 3.07 13.15
CA LEU A 83 3.85 4.02 12.68
C LEU A 83 3.21 4.79 13.83
N LYS A 84 3.12 6.11 13.67
CA LYS A 84 2.36 6.98 14.58
C LYS A 84 0.87 6.88 14.26
N ALA A 85 0.04 7.22 15.25
CA ALA A 85 -1.40 7.37 15.04
C ALA A 85 -1.67 8.35 13.89
N GLY A 86 -2.58 7.99 12.99
CA GLY A 86 -2.85 8.70 11.75
C GLY A 86 -3.51 7.82 10.70
N LYS A 87 -3.88 8.43 9.58
CA LYS A 87 -4.39 7.73 8.40
C LYS A 87 -3.27 7.55 7.39
N TYR A 88 -3.26 6.40 6.73
CA TYR A 88 -2.27 6.03 5.73
C TYR A 88 -2.97 5.47 4.50
N VAL A 89 -2.31 5.60 3.36
CA VAL A 89 -2.62 4.88 2.13
C VAL A 89 -1.53 3.83 1.94
N LEU A 90 -1.96 2.58 1.78
CA LEU A 90 -1.13 1.51 1.22
C LEU A 90 -1.36 1.54 -0.29
N LEU A 91 -0.31 1.63 -1.11
CA LEU A 91 -0.44 1.75 -2.56
C LEU A 91 0.68 1.02 -3.31
N CYS A 92 0.46 0.77 -4.60
CA CYS A 92 1.49 0.27 -5.52
C CYS A 92 1.71 1.34 -6.59
N ASN A 93 2.95 1.77 -6.76
CA ASN A 93 3.28 2.95 -7.56
C ASN A 93 4.02 2.64 -8.86
N LEU A 94 4.19 1.35 -9.17
CA LEU A 94 4.60 0.91 -10.50
C LEU A 94 3.72 1.55 -11.59
N PRO A 95 4.27 1.87 -12.78
CA PRO A 95 3.57 2.64 -13.80
C PRO A 95 2.16 2.12 -14.12
N GLY A 96 1.15 2.94 -13.84
CA GLY A 96 -0.26 2.64 -14.08
C GLY A 96 -0.98 1.85 -12.99
N HIS A 97 -0.29 1.32 -11.97
CA HIS A 97 -0.91 0.51 -10.92
C HIS A 97 -1.77 1.37 -9.99
N PHE A 98 -1.26 2.50 -9.52
CA PHE A 98 -2.02 3.44 -8.70
C PHE A 98 -3.24 4.00 -9.45
N ALA A 99 -3.05 4.47 -10.69
CA ALA A 99 -4.14 4.92 -11.56
C ALA A 99 -5.16 3.79 -11.86
N GLY A 100 -4.71 2.53 -11.87
CA GLY A 100 -5.54 1.33 -11.96
C GLY A 100 -6.37 1.03 -10.72
N GLY A 101 -6.20 1.81 -9.64
CA GLY A 101 -6.93 1.66 -8.37
C GLY A 101 -6.19 0.85 -7.32
N MET A 102 -4.88 0.60 -7.50
CA MET A 102 -4.10 -0.24 -6.60
C MET A 102 -3.66 0.49 -5.34
N TRP A 103 -4.64 0.70 -4.45
CA TRP A 103 -4.44 1.30 -3.14
C TRP A 103 -5.56 0.91 -2.17
N THR A 104 -5.29 1.05 -0.88
CA THR A 104 -6.30 0.95 0.19
C THR A 104 -5.93 1.85 1.36
N THR A 105 -6.91 2.29 2.14
CA THR A 105 -6.68 3.14 3.31
C THR A 105 -6.56 2.31 4.59
N PHE A 106 -5.66 2.73 5.48
CA PHE A 106 -5.38 2.06 6.75
C PHE A 106 -5.25 3.09 7.87
N THR A 107 -5.85 2.81 9.03
CA THR A 107 -5.80 3.72 10.20
C THR A 107 -4.91 3.17 11.30
N VAL A 108 -4.06 4.02 11.85
CA VAL A 108 -3.26 3.73 13.04
C VAL A 108 -3.82 4.55 14.21
N SER A 109 -4.12 3.93 15.35
CA SER A 109 -4.76 4.56 16.51
C SER A 109 -4.07 4.32 17.84
#